data_AF-A0A4P5QYN6-F1
#
_entry.id   AF-A0A4P5QYN6-F1
#
_cell.length_a   1.000
_cell.length_b   1.000
_cell.length_c   1.000
_cell.angle_alpha   90.00
_cell.angle_beta   90.00
_cell.angle_gamma   90.00
#
_symmetry.space_group_name_H-M   'P 1'
#
loop_
_entity.id
_entity.type
_entity.pdbx_description
1 polymer ?
#
loop_
_entity_poly.entity_id
_entity_poly.type
_entity_poly.pdbx_seq_one_letter_code
_entity_poly.pdbx_strand_id
1 'polypeptide(L)'
;MFRFVVRHLRWLARVPFAPQFFDALLLAWTALFHRKRLHAIESLEAGALQLPGVGRTTHRFGGIGFERDGREFAHVHGNGLLDILLTRERASELVAAAQAEPHHVFGPSAWISLWLRTPDDCGPALLLMQEAASAA
;
A
#
# COMPACT_ATOMS: atom_id res chain seq x y z
N MET A 1 -8.40 6.66 -12.28
CA MET A 1 -8.65 7.80 -11.36
C MET A 1 -7.45 8.07 -10.46
N PHE A 2 -7.04 7.14 -9.60
CA PHE A 2 -5.90 7.31 -8.67
C PHE A 2 -4.62 7.86 -9.32
N ARG A 3 -4.09 7.15 -10.34
CA ARG A 3 -2.90 7.58 -11.10
C ARG A 3 -3.05 8.95 -11.79
N PHE A 4 -4.28 9.35 -12.15
CA PHE A 4 -4.54 10.67 -12.74
C PHE A 4 -4.42 11.78 -11.69
N VAL A 5 -5.01 11.58 -10.51
CA VAL A 5 -4.95 12.53 -9.39
C VAL A 5 -3.50 12.71 -8.93
N VAL A 6 -2.80 11.60 -8.71
CA VAL A 6 -1.39 11.62 -8.29
C VAL A 6 -0.49 12.27 -9.35
N ARG A 7 -0.84 12.22 -10.65
CA ARG A 7 -0.03 12.85 -11.71
C ARG A 7 -0.33 14.33 -11.90
N HIS A 8 -1.59 14.75 -11.87
CA HIS A 8 -1.99 16.12 -12.26
C HIS A 8 -2.36 17.03 -11.09
N LEU A 9 -2.66 16.47 -9.91
CA LEU A 9 -3.09 17.21 -8.73
C LEU A 9 -2.10 17.09 -7.56
N ARG A 10 -0.81 16.89 -7.84
CA ARG A 10 0.26 16.77 -6.82
C ARG A 10 0.31 17.95 -5.85
N TRP A 11 -0.16 19.13 -6.26
CA TRP A 11 -0.20 20.31 -5.41
C TRP A 11 -1.16 20.15 -4.22
N LEU A 12 -2.22 19.34 -4.34
CA LEU A 12 -3.13 19.04 -3.24
C LEU A 12 -2.44 18.32 -2.09
N ALA A 13 -1.34 17.61 -2.35
CA ALA A 13 -0.54 16.98 -1.29
C ALA A 13 0.16 17.99 -0.35
N ARG A 14 0.12 19.29 -0.66
CA ARG A 14 0.59 20.38 0.21
C ARG A 14 -0.51 20.94 1.12
N VAL A 15 -1.77 20.64 0.83
CA VAL A 15 -2.90 21.07 1.65
C VAL A 15 -3.05 20.08 2.81
N PRO A 16 -3.02 20.54 4.08
CA PRO A 16 -3.23 19.67 5.23
C PRO A 16 -4.54 18.87 5.09
N PHE A 17 -4.50 17.58 5.45
CA PHE A 17 -5.65 16.65 5.44
C PHE A 17 -6.26 16.31 4.07
N ALA A 18 -5.92 17.01 2.99
CA ALA A 18 -6.49 16.73 1.67
C ALA A 18 -6.20 15.30 1.17
N PRO A 19 -4.97 14.74 1.32
CA PRO A 19 -4.72 13.34 0.95
C PRO A 19 -5.52 12.33 1.76
N GLN A 20 -5.70 12.58 3.06
CA GLN A 20 -6.47 11.72 3.97
C GLN A 20 -7.94 11.73 3.58
N PHE A 21 -8.49 12.92 3.29
CA PHE A 21 -9.87 13.04 2.82
C PHE A 21 -10.09 12.34 1.49
N PHE A 22 -9.15 12.51 0.54
CA PHE A 22 -9.22 11.82 -0.75
C PHE A 22 -9.18 10.30 -0.59
N ASP A 23 -8.28 9.78 0.24
CA ASP A 23 -8.21 8.34 0.51
C ASP A 23 -9.48 7.81 1.20
N ALA A 24 -10.07 8.58 2.12
CA ALA A 24 -11.36 8.24 2.71
C ALA A 24 -12.48 8.14 1.66
N LEU A 25 -12.49 9.02 0.64
CA LEU A 25 -13.41 8.91 -0.50
C LEU A 25 -13.14 7.65 -1.33
N LEU A 26 -11.88 7.26 -1.53
CA LEU A 26 -11.53 6.00 -2.20
C LEU A 26 -12.04 4.80 -1.41
N LEU A 27 -11.86 4.82 -0.09
CA LEU A 27 -12.34 3.76 0.80
C LEU A 27 -13.86 3.66 0.80
N ALA A 28 -14.56 4.80 0.90
CA ALA A 28 -16.02 4.84 0.81
C ALA A 28 -16.53 4.28 -0.52
N TRP A 29 -15.89 4.65 -1.63
CA TRP A 29 -16.19 4.09 -2.94
C TRP A 29 -15.94 2.57 -2.99
N THR A 30 -14.80 2.11 -2.50
CA THR A 30 -14.47 0.68 -2.39
C THR A 30 -15.49 -0.07 -1.55
N ALA A 31 -15.95 0.51 -0.44
CA ALA A 31 -16.94 -0.12 0.43
C ALA A 31 -18.30 -0.28 -0.28
N LEU A 32 -18.72 0.73 -1.04
CA LEU A 32 -20.00 0.71 -1.77
C LEU A 32 -19.98 -0.27 -2.96
N PHE A 33 -18.88 -0.34 -3.71
CA PHE A 33 -18.84 -1.00 -5.01
C PHE A 33 -17.91 -2.22 -5.11
N HIS A 34 -17.00 -2.42 -4.14
CA HIS A 34 -15.94 -3.43 -4.20
C HIS A 34 -15.75 -4.16 -2.86
N ARG A 35 -16.81 -4.78 -2.34
CA ARG A 35 -16.80 -5.47 -1.03
C ARG A 35 -15.65 -6.48 -0.84
N LYS A 36 -15.32 -7.27 -1.87
CA LYS A 36 -14.19 -8.22 -1.80
C LYS A 36 -12.84 -7.51 -1.57
N ARG A 37 -12.68 -6.33 -2.16
CA ARG A 37 -11.49 -5.50 -1.96
C ARG A 37 -11.47 -4.88 -0.57
N LEU A 38 -12.61 -4.40 -0.08
CA LEU A 38 -12.69 -3.91 1.29
C LEU A 38 -12.26 -5.00 2.28
N HIS A 39 -12.81 -6.22 2.12
CA HIS A 39 -12.43 -7.37 2.94
C HIS A 39 -10.94 -7.69 2.82
N ALA A 40 -10.36 -7.58 1.62
CA ALA A 40 -8.93 -7.79 1.42
C ALA A 40 -8.08 -6.74 2.16
N ILE A 41 -8.48 -5.47 2.15
CA ILE A 41 -7.78 -4.40 2.91
C ILE A 41 -7.86 -4.70 4.42
N GLU A 42 -9.04 -5.04 4.93
CA GLU A 42 -9.25 -5.40 6.34
C GLU A 42 -8.43 -6.63 6.75
N SER A 43 -8.39 -7.65 5.89
CA SER A 43 -7.65 -8.90 6.14
C SER A 43 -6.14 -8.68 6.10
N LEU A 44 -5.66 -7.88 5.13
CA LEU A 44 -4.25 -7.48 5.07
C LEU A 44 -3.86 -6.72 6.33
N GLU A 45 -4.64 -5.72 6.73
CA GLU A 45 -4.37 -4.93 7.92
C GLU A 45 -4.30 -5.83 9.16
N ALA A 46 -5.30 -6.69 9.36
CA ALA A 46 -5.34 -7.62 10.48
C ALA A 46 -4.13 -8.56 10.49
N GLY A 47 -3.76 -9.12 9.34
CA GLY A 47 -2.61 -10.02 9.19
C GLY A 47 -1.27 -9.32 9.39
N ALA A 48 -1.11 -8.10 8.87
CA ALA A 48 0.11 -7.32 8.99
C ALA A 48 0.42 -6.97 10.44
N LEU A 49 -0.62 -6.67 11.23
CA LEU A 49 -0.48 -6.39 12.67
C LEU A 49 -0.17 -7.61 13.53
N GLN A 50 -0.22 -8.83 12.96
CA GLN A 50 0.29 -10.03 13.62
C GLN A 50 1.80 -10.23 13.38
N LEU A 51 2.40 -9.49 12.46
CA LEU A 51 3.84 -9.61 12.19
C LEU A 51 4.65 -9.02 13.37
N PRO A 52 5.70 -9.71 13.86
CA PRO A 52 6.47 -9.24 15.01
C PRO A 52 7.11 -7.86 14.76
N GLY A 53 6.80 -6.90 15.63
CA GLY A 53 7.34 -5.54 15.59
C GLY A 53 6.67 -4.60 14.57
N VAL A 54 5.60 -5.05 13.90
CA VAL A 54 4.85 -4.21 12.95
C VAL A 54 3.74 -3.46 13.68
N GLY A 55 3.77 -2.13 13.54
CA GLY A 55 2.74 -1.21 14.03
C GLY A 55 1.93 -0.59 12.90
N ARG A 56 0.76 -0.04 13.26
CA ARG A 56 -0.08 0.77 12.37
C ARG A 56 0.32 2.25 12.46
N THR A 57 0.39 2.92 11.33
CA THR A 57 0.56 4.38 11.24
C THR A 57 -0.38 4.99 10.19
N THR A 58 -0.41 6.32 10.11
CA THR A 58 -1.17 7.03 9.07
C THR A 58 -0.23 7.41 7.94
N HIS A 59 -0.48 6.90 6.73
CA HIS A 59 0.34 7.26 5.60
C HIS A 59 0.14 8.73 5.23
N ARG A 60 1.24 9.45 4.98
CA ARG A 60 1.22 10.90 4.72
C ARG A 60 0.31 11.28 3.54
N PHE A 61 0.23 10.43 2.52
CA PHE A 61 -0.59 10.66 1.33
C PHE A 61 -1.98 10.00 1.40
N GLY A 62 -2.44 9.65 2.62
CA GLY A 62 -3.70 8.94 2.85
C GLY A 62 -3.51 7.43 2.75
N GLY A 63 -4.37 6.66 3.41
CA GLY A 63 -4.24 5.22 3.55
C GLY A 63 -3.69 4.79 4.90
N ILE A 64 -3.59 3.47 5.07
CA ILE A 64 -3.09 2.83 6.28
C ILE A 64 -1.62 2.53 6.06
N GLY A 65 -0.75 3.10 6.89
CA GLY A 65 0.68 2.79 6.88
C GLY A 65 1.01 1.67 7.86
N PHE A 66 2.09 0.95 7.57
CA PHE A 66 2.68 -0.06 8.42
C PHE A 66 4.15 0.30 8.67
N GLU A 67 4.53 0.32 9.94
CA GLU A 67 5.86 0.73 10.37
C GLU A 67 6.50 -0.31 11.27
N ARG A 68 7.84 -0.31 11.28
CA ARG A 68 8.67 -1.02 12.24
C ARG A 68 9.69 -0.03 12.78
N ASP A 69 9.86 0.01 14.09
CA ASP A 69 10.81 0.92 14.77
C ASP A 69 10.67 2.40 14.33
N GLY A 70 9.42 2.83 14.09
CA GLY A 70 9.07 4.18 13.66
C GLY A 70 9.37 4.49 12.18
N ARG A 71 9.68 3.48 11.36
CA ARG A 71 9.91 3.63 9.92
C ARG A 71 8.82 2.92 9.13
N GLU A 72 8.09 3.68 8.32
CA GLU A 72 7.09 3.11 7.41
C GLU A 72 7.79 2.27 6.33
N PHE A 73 7.36 1.01 6.19
CA PHE A 73 7.87 0.08 5.16
C PHE A 73 6.77 -0.40 4.20
N ALA A 74 5.49 -0.16 4.51
CA ALA A 74 4.38 -0.46 3.61
C ALA A 74 3.20 0.47 3.86
N HIS A 75 2.32 0.66 2.88
CA HIS A 75 1.04 1.31 3.06
C HIS A 75 0.00 0.82 2.06
N VAL A 76 -1.27 0.81 2.47
CA VAL A 76 -2.40 0.48 1.59
C VAL A 76 -3.38 1.64 1.51
N HIS A 77 -3.75 1.99 0.27
CA HIS A 77 -4.74 3.03 -0.03
C HIS A 77 -6.17 2.45 -0.07
N GLY A 78 -7.18 3.30 0.13
CA GLY A 78 -8.60 2.91 0.14
C GLY A 78 -9.11 2.30 -1.17
N ASN A 79 -8.35 2.42 -2.27
CA ASN A 79 -8.62 1.75 -3.54
C ASN A 79 -7.99 0.35 -3.65
N GLY A 80 -7.33 -0.16 -2.61
CA GLY A 80 -6.65 -1.46 -2.54
C GLY A 80 -5.26 -1.51 -3.15
N LEU A 81 -4.64 -0.36 -3.44
CA LEU A 81 -3.24 -0.32 -3.84
C LEU A 81 -2.36 -0.44 -2.60
N LEU A 82 -1.60 -1.51 -2.52
CA LEU A 82 -0.61 -1.78 -1.48
C LEU A 82 0.78 -1.48 -2.03
N ASP A 83 1.50 -0.59 -1.39
CA ASP A 83 2.90 -0.27 -1.70
C ASP A 83 3.80 -0.84 -0.59
N ILE A 84 4.89 -1.51 -0.98
CA ILE A 84 5.84 -2.17 -0.05
C ILE A 84 7.27 -1.75 -0.41
N LEU A 85 8.05 -1.39 0.60
CA LEU A 85 9.48 -1.12 0.51
C LEU A 85 10.27 -2.41 0.71
N LEU A 86 11.07 -2.78 -0.29
CA LEU A 86 11.98 -3.93 -0.29
C LEU A 86 13.42 -3.46 -0.56
N THR A 87 14.35 -4.38 -0.75
CA THR A 87 15.63 -4.05 -1.39
C THR A 87 15.41 -3.75 -2.88
N ARG A 88 16.30 -2.96 -3.47
CA ARG A 88 16.18 -2.56 -4.88
C ARG A 88 16.30 -3.78 -5.81
N GLU A 89 17.15 -4.72 -5.45
CA GLU A 89 17.38 -5.99 -6.14
C GLU A 89 16.08 -6.81 -6.13
N ARG A 90 15.50 -7.01 -4.94
CA ARG A 90 14.26 -7.79 -4.78
C ARG A 90 13.07 -7.15 -5.49
N ALA A 91 12.91 -5.84 -5.37
CA ALA A 91 11.88 -5.10 -6.09
C ALA A 91 12.00 -5.29 -7.60
N SER A 92 13.23 -5.24 -8.14
CA SER A 92 13.49 -5.40 -9.57
C SER A 92 13.18 -6.82 -10.05
N GLU A 93 13.50 -7.86 -9.25
CA GLU A 93 13.16 -9.25 -9.54
C GLU A 93 11.64 -9.46 -9.62
N LEU A 94 10.89 -8.96 -8.64
CA LEU A 94 9.44 -9.12 -8.57
C LEU A 94 8.73 -8.43 -9.75
N VAL A 95 9.22 -7.24 -10.13
CA VAL A 95 8.71 -6.51 -11.30
C VAL A 95 9.05 -7.25 -12.59
N ALA A 96 10.28 -7.74 -12.75
CA ALA A 96 10.68 -8.49 -13.95
C ALA A 96 9.90 -9.80 -14.10
N ALA A 97 9.51 -10.43 -12.98
CA ALA A 97 8.69 -11.64 -12.95
C ALA A 97 7.18 -11.37 -13.06
N ALA A 98 6.75 -10.11 -13.24
CA ALA A 98 5.34 -9.69 -13.27
C ALA A 98 4.53 -10.08 -12.01
N GLN A 99 5.22 -10.23 -10.87
CA GLN A 99 4.60 -10.51 -9.57
C GLN A 99 4.21 -9.22 -8.83
N ALA A 100 4.77 -8.07 -9.24
CA ALA A 100 4.42 -6.75 -8.74
C ALA A 100 4.52 -5.69 -9.85
N GLU A 101 3.85 -4.55 -9.65
CA GLU A 101 3.99 -3.38 -10.52
C GLU A 101 5.12 -2.45 -9.98
N PRO A 102 5.85 -1.73 -10.85
CA PRO A 102 6.72 -0.66 -10.40
C PRO A 102 5.92 0.39 -9.62
N HIS A 103 6.50 0.95 -8.56
CA HIS A 103 5.81 1.96 -7.75
C HIS A 103 5.25 3.10 -8.61
N HIS A 104 3.96 3.36 -8.45
CA HIS A 104 3.21 4.23 -9.36
C HIS A 104 3.69 5.69 -9.40
N VAL A 105 4.44 6.17 -8.38
CA VAL A 105 5.08 7.49 -8.35
C VAL A 105 6.58 7.45 -8.65
N PHE A 106 7.29 6.46 -8.13
CA PHE A 106 8.75 6.42 -8.14
C PHE A 106 9.32 5.64 -9.33
N GLY A 107 8.47 4.91 -10.06
CA GLY A 107 8.92 4.02 -11.12
C GLY A 107 9.80 2.90 -10.55
N PRO A 108 10.83 2.45 -11.31
CA PRO A 108 11.80 1.47 -10.84
C PRO A 108 12.54 1.97 -9.59
N SER A 109 12.15 1.45 -8.43
CA SER A 109 12.67 1.83 -7.12
C SER A 109 12.66 0.63 -6.18
N ALA A 110 13.04 0.85 -4.93
CA ALA A 110 12.89 -0.14 -3.85
C ALA A 110 11.41 -0.37 -3.46
N TRP A 111 10.51 0.52 -3.87
CA TRP A 111 9.07 0.36 -3.69
C TRP A 111 8.45 -0.42 -4.85
N ILE A 112 7.58 -1.36 -4.51
CA ILE A 112 6.70 -2.08 -5.44
C ILE A 112 5.23 -1.81 -5.10
N SER A 113 4.36 -1.99 -6.09
CA SER A 113 2.92 -1.87 -5.94
C SER A 113 2.23 -3.22 -6.20
N LEU A 114 1.28 -3.58 -5.35
CA LEU A 114 0.40 -4.75 -5.45
C LEU A 114 -1.06 -4.29 -5.38
N TRP A 115 -1.93 -4.95 -6.13
CA TRP A 115 -3.37 -4.67 -6.09
C TRP A 115 -4.09 -5.73 -5.27
N LEU A 116 -4.67 -5.33 -4.13
CA LEU A 116 -5.65 -6.12 -3.42
C LEU A 116 -6.99 -6.02 -4.16
N ARG A 117 -7.40 -7.11 -4.80
CA ARG A 117 -8.69 -7.21 -5.48
C ARG A 117 -9.64 -8.10 -4.69
N THR A 118 -9.09 -9.11 -4.05
CA THR A 118 -9.78 -10.14 -3.29
C THR A 118 -8.95 -10.58 -2.08
N PRO A 119 -9.55 -11.25 -1.09
CA PRO A 119 -8.81 -11.75 0.07
C PRO A 119 -7.68 -12.72 -0.28
N ASP A 120 -7.77 -13.43 -1.41
CA ASP A 120 -6.74 -14.37 -1.88
C ASP A 120 -5.40 -13.67 -2.17
N ASP A 121 -5.43 -12.37 -2.46
CA ASP A 121 -4.23 -11.55 -2.69
C ASP A 121 -3.44 -11.29 -1.39
N CYS A 122 -4.07 -11.48 -0.21
CA CYS A 122 -3.47 -11.14 1.08
C CYS A 122 -2.31 -12.07 1.46
N GLY A 123 -2.39 -13.36 1.14
CA GLY A 123 -1.34 -14.33 1.50
C GLY A 123 0.02 -13.95 0.91
N PRO A 124 0.15 -13.82 -0.42
CA PRO A 124 1.38 -13.36 -1.06
C PRO A 124 1.83 -11.97 -0.58
N ALA A 125 0.89 -11.04 -0.37
CA ALA A 125 1.20 -9.69 0.13
C ALA A 125 1.81 -9.71 1.54
N LEU A 126 1.25 -10.50 2.46
CA LEU A 126 1.74 -10.63 3.83
C LEU A 126 3.12 -11.27 3.90
N LEU A 127 3.43 -12.22 3.02
CA LEU A 127 4.78 -12.80 2.90
C LEU A 127 5.82 -11.74 2.52
N LEU A 128 5.49 -10.88 1.55
CA LEU A 128 6.36 -9.78 1.14
C LEU A 128 6.48 -8.71 2.25
N MET A 129 5.41 -8.43 2.98
CA MET A 129 5.46 -7.54 4.14
C MET A 129 6.32 -8.11 5.27
N GLN A 130 6.28 -9.42 5.50
CA GLN A 130 7.15 -10.08 6.49
C GLN A 130 8.62 -10.02 6.08
N GLU A 131 8.92 -10.23 4.79
CA GLU A 131 10.27 -10.05 4.21
C GLU A 131 10.75 -8.60 4.43
N ALA A 132 9.94 -7.61 4.04
CA ALA A 132 10.23 -6.19 4.20
C ALA A 132 10.47 -5.80 5.67
N ALA A 133 9.58 -6.24 6.57
CA ALA A 133 9.66 -5.95 7.99
C ALA A 133 10.88 -6.60 8.67
N SER A 134 11.50 -7.62 8.06
CA SER A 134 12.72 -8.24 8.60
C SER A 134 13.99 -7.50 8.17
N ALA A 135 13.90 -6.64 7.15
CA ALA A 135 15.00 -5.87 6.60
C ALA A 135 14.97 -4.37 6.97
N ALA A 136 13.87 -3.90 7.58
CA ALA A 136 13.62 -2.51 8.00
C ALA A 136 14.27 -2.19 9.36
#